data_AF-A0A6M2DY05-F1
#
_entry.id   AF-A0A6M2DY05-F1
#
_cell.length_a   1.000
_cell.length_b   1.000
_cell.length_c   1.000
_cell.angle_alpha   90.00
_cell.angle_beta   90.00
_cell.angle_gamma   90.00
#
_symmetry.space_group_name_H-M   'P 1'
#
loop_
_entity.id
_entity.type
_entity.pdbx_description
1 polymer ?
#
loop_
_entity_poly.entity_id
_entity_poly.type
_entity_poly.pdbx_seq_one_letter_code
_entity_poly.pdbx_strand_id
1 'polypeptide(L)'
;MELVDKNRRNHKGWMLLGGIALLVLGGVILVTVLMSTPPIPRYPPPRPPLQLRDFLSGRLNPERFNGTWISDTEILYRMGSEIEDADDDISHESSPEVEDSGEGDIYVYDVETKTRHLLVHGNASPAMRSSFLHELSPDRKYLLIGSNYRKVYRHSFIAHYTIRSLEATSGPQERPVGVIGEDRPEVATWGSRGSQLAFVLNGDLYYKASAATPPIRLTDTGRPGLIYNGAPDWVYEEEVFASNKAFWFSPKGNFLAFASFNDTSVRSVDIPYYGPPGHPETQYPAHHIVRYPKCGTNNPVVSLYIADFRDIIPKYLQLLPPLAAGNFFKPLSEPVLATVTWLNEESLLAIWMNRVQNLAFIELCHAPDKTATNATIAMCHT
;
A
#
# COMPACT_ATOMS: atom_id res chain seq x y z
N MET A 1 -98.53 56.51 58.14
CA MET A 1 -97.52 55.61 58.75
C MET A 1 -96.98 54.79 57.61
N GLU A 2 -95.92 55.24 56.94
CA GLU A 2 -95.30 54.47 55.86
C GLU A 2 -93.80 54.53 56.06
N LEU A 3 -93.26 53.37 56.43
CA LEU A 3 -91.85 53.10 56.60
C LEU A 3 -91.35 52.46 55.31
N VAL A 4 -90.40 53.17 54.71
CA VAL A 4 -89.63 52.85 53.52
C VAL A 4 -88.34 52.13 53.94
N ASP A 5 -88.08 51.01 53.26
CA ASP A 5 -86.82 50.56 52.63
C ASP A 5 -85.46 50.86 53.30
N LYS A 6 -84.57 49.85 53.36
CA LYS A 6 -83.16 50.02 52.90
C LYS A 6 -82.32 48.74 52.80
N ASN A 7 -81.85 48.50 51.57
CA ASN A 7 -80.50 48.07 51.17
C ASN A 7 -79.92 46.75 51.71
N ARG A 8 -80.20 45.63 51.01
CA ARG A 8 -79.28 44.49 50.95
C ARG A 8 -78.26 44.72 49.82
N ARG A 9 -77.04 45.11 50.19
CA ARG A 9 -75.88 45.23 49.28
C ARG A 9 -75.66 43.94 48.50
N ASN A 10 -75.51 44.08 47.18
CA ASN A 10 -75.44 42.99 46.21
C ASN A 10 -74.04 42.31 46.21
N HIS A 11 -73.67 41.68 47.33
CA HIS A 11 -72.34 41.07 47.53
C HIS A 11 -72.01 39.95 46.53
N LYS A 12 -73.03 39.25 46.01
CA LYS A 12 -72.85 38.16 45.04
C LYS A 12 -72.30 38.65 43.69
N GLY A 13 -72.73 39.83 43.22
CA GLY A 13 -72.23 40.41 41.96
C GLY A 13 -70.78 40.88 42.05
N TRP A 14 -70.39 41.45 43.19
CA TRP A 14 -68.99 41.88 43.44
C TRP A 14 -68.04 40.70 43.63
N MET A 15 -68.50 39.59 44.23
CA MET A 15 -67.71 38.35 44.31
C MET A 15 -67.50 37.72 42.93
N LEU A 16 -68.52 37.74 42.06
CA LEU A 16 -68.42 37.25 40.68
C LEU A 16 -67.47 38.11 39.82
N LEU A 17 -67.59 39.44 39.91
CA LEU A 17 -66.68 40.37 39.24
C LEU A 17 -65.25 40.26 39.76
N GLY A 18 -65.06 40.10 41.08
CA GLY A 18 -63.75 39.87 41.69
C GLY A 18 -63.11 38.54 41.25
N GLY A 19 -63.91 37.48 41.12
CA GLY A 19 -63.47 36.18 40.59
C GLY A 19 -63.05 36.26 39.11
N ILE A 20 -63.82 36.96 38.28
CA ILE A 20 -63.46 37.19 36.87
C ILE A 20 -62.18 38.03 36.77
N ALA A 21 -62.05 39.09 37.57
CA ALA A 21 -60.85 39.93 37.59
C ALA A 21 -59.60 39.13 38.00
N LEU A 22 -59.71 38.23 38.98
CA LEU A 22 -58.61 37.34 39.39
C LEU A 22 -58.24 36.33 38.30
N LEU A 23 -59.23 35.78 37.57
CA LEU A 23 -58.96 34.89 36.44
C LEU A 23 -58.29 35.61 35.28
N VAL A 24 -58.72 36.84 34.96
CA VAL A 24 -58.08 37.67 33.94
C VAL A 24 -56.66 38.03 34.37
N LEU A 25 -56.45 38.44 35.62
CA LEU A 25 -55.12 38.76 36.13
C LEU A 25 -54.20 37.53 36.14
N GLY A 26 -54.71 36.37 36.55
CA GLY A 26 -53.98 35.10 36.49
C GLY A 26 -53.63 34.71 35.05
N GLY A 27 -54.56 34.90 34.11
CA GLY A 27 -54.33 34.70 32.68
C GLY A 27 -53.25 35.63 32.12
N VAL A 28 -53.29 36.91 32.47
CA VAL A 28 -52.27 37.89 32.06
C VAL A 28 -50.91 37.51 32.64
N ILE A 29 -50.82 37.18 33.93
CA ILE A 29 -49.55 36.75 34.54
C ILE A 29 -49.01 35.50 33.84
N LEU A 30 -49.85 34.50 33.57
CA LEU A 30 -49.44 33.28 32.88
C LEU A 30 -48.90 33.57 31.47
N VAL A 31 -49.59 34.41 30.70
CA VAL A 31 -49.16 34.83 29.35
C VAL A 31 -47.86 35.62 29.44
N THR A 32 -47.73 36.51 30.41
CA THR A 32 -46.51 37.31 30.60
C THR A 32 -45.33 36.41 30.95
N VAL A 33 -45.51 35.42 31.84
CA VAL A 33 -44.49 34.43 32.19
C VAL A 33 -44.10 33.60 30.95
N LEU A 34 -45.06 33.07 30.20
CA LEU A 34 -44.81 32.31 28.97
C LEU A 34 -44.08 33.12 27.89
N MET A 35 -44.38 34.42 27.78
CA MET A 35 -43.75 35.32 26.81
C MET A 35 -42.38 35.84 27.29
N SER A 36 -42.14 35.88 28.61
CA SER A 36 -40.92 36.42 29.22
C SER A 36 -39.88 35.35 29.55
N THR A 37 -40.24 34.06 29.53
CA THR A 37 -39.26 32.98 29.65
C THR A 37 -38.43 32.92 28.36
N PRO A 38 -37.14 33.29 28.39
CA PRO A 38 -36.29 33.12 27.21
C PRO A 38 -36.26 31.63 26.85
N PRO A 39 -36.24 31.27 25.56
CA PRO A 39 -36.11 29.89 25.16
C PRO A 39 -34.83 29.31 25.77
N ILE A 40 -34.95 28.18 26.49
CA ILE A 40 -33.80 27.45 27.02
C ILE A 40 -32.84 27.21 25.85
N PRO A 41 -31.55 27.57 25.96
CA PRO A 41 -30.57 27.24 24.94
C PRO A 41 -30.61 25.73 24.72
N ARG A 42 -31.05 25.29 23.53
CA ARG A 42 -31.01 23.89 23.15
C ARG A 42 -29.56 23.56 22.85
N TYR A 43 -28.82 23.14 23.86
CA TYR A 43 -27.54 22.48 23.62
C TYR A 43 -27.83 21.19 22.87
N PRO A 44 -27.10 20.89 21.77
CA PRO A 44 -27.18 19.57 21.18
C PRO A 44 -26.87 18.53 22.27
N PRO A 45 -27.52 17.37 22.26
CA PRO A 45 -27.21 16.31 23.20
C PRO A 45 -25.71 16.00 23.17
N PRO A 46 -25.08 15.69 24.32
CA PRO A 46 -23.67 15.33 24.35
C PRO A 46 -23.43 14.19 23.35
N ARG A 47 -22.44 14.39 22.47
CA ARG A 47 -22.05 13.34 21.51
C ARG A 47 -21.58 12.11 22.29
N PRO A 48 -21.90 10.89 21.81
CA PRO A 48 -21.41 9.68 22.46
C PRO A 48 -19.87 9.69 22.50
N PRO A 49 -19.25 9.21 23.60
CA PRO A 49 -17.80 9.07 23.69
C PRO A 49 -17.32 8.03 22.66
N LEU A 50 -16.06 8.16 22.24
CA LEU A 50 -15.41 7.15 21.40
C LEU A 50 -15.39 5.80 22.13
N GLN A 51 -15.82 4.76 21.44
CA GLN A 51 -15.84 3.40 21.94
C GLN A 51 -14.75 2.56 21.26
N LEU A 52 -14.27 1.52 21.93
CA LEU A 52 -13.33 0.57 21.33
C LEU A 52 -13.87 0.00 20.00
N ARG A 53 -15.19 -0.26 19.91
CA ARG A 53 -15.82 -0.71 18.67
C ARG A 53 -15.66 0.27 17.49
N ASP A 54 -15.55 1.57 17.75
CA ASP A 54 -15.38 2.57 16.69
C ASP A 54 -13.99 2.46 16.06
N PHE A 55 -13.01 2.04 16.85
CA PHE A 55 -11.66 1.74 16.37
C PHE A 55 -11.63 0.38 15.67
N LEU A 56 -12.20 -0.66 16.30
CA LEU A 56 -12.20 -2.02 15.75
C LEU A 56 -13.02 -2.15 14.47
N SER A 57 -14.09 -1.39 14.29
CA SER A 57 -14.90 -1.42 13.06
C SER A 57 -14.32 -0.58 11.93
N GLY A 58 -13.12 -0.01 12.09
CA GLY A 58 -12.53 0.92 11.13
C GLY A 58 -13.29 2.23 10.95
N ARG A 59 -14.30 2.56 11.78
CA ARG A 59 -15.11 3.80 11.65
C ARG A 59 -14.26 5.07 11.76
N LEU A 60 -13.10 4.95 12.43
CA LEU A 60 -12.14 6.04 12.62
C LEU A 60 -10.96 5.95 11.64
N ASN A 61 -10.94 4.98 10.72
CA ASN A 61 -9.88 4.87 9.74
C ASN A 61 -9.98 6.04 8.76
N PRO A 62 -8.88 6.77 8.53
CA PRO A 62 -8.87 7.80 7.52
C PRO A 62 -8.94 7.17 6.14
N GLU A 63 -9.84 7.67 5.30
CA GLU A 63 -9.78 7.38 3.87
C GLU A 63 -8.46 7.93 3.31
N ARG A 64 -7.62 7.03 2.81
CA ARG A 64 -6.35 7.41 2.18
C ARG A 64 -6.59 7.64 0.69
N PHE A 65 -5.87 8.60 0.15
CA PHE A 65 -5.80 8.76 -1.30
C PHE A 65 -5.16 7.52 -1.93
N ASN A 66 -5.89 6.85 -2.83
CA ASN A 66 -5.47 5.62 -3.51
C ASN A 66 -5.07 5.87 -4.99
N GLY A 67 -4.85 7.13 -5.37
CA GLY A 67 -4.48 7.49 -6.73
C GLY A 67 -2.97 7.44 -6.97
N THR A 68 -2.58 7.13 -8.20
CA THR A 68 -1.20 7.09 -8.67
C THR A 68 -1.04 7.92 -9.94
N TRP A 69 0.03 8.70 -10.04
CA TRP A 69 0.32 9.49 -11.24
C TRP A 69 0.78 8.59 -12.39
N ILE A 70 0.18 8.80 -13.57
CA ILE A 70 0.55 8.10 -14.81
C ILE A 70 1.04 9.06 -15.91
N SER A 71 0.94 10.37 -15.66
CA SER A 71 1.58 11.47 -16.40
C SER A 71 1.64 12.70 -15.50
N ASP A 72 2.08 13.83 -16.07
CA ASP A 72 2.08 15.13 -15.38
C ASP A 72 0.66 15.65 -15.09
N THR A 73 -0.37 15.14 -15.78
CA THR A 73 -1.75 15.63 -15.69
C THR A 73 -2.77 14.57 -15.30
N GLU A 74 -2.42 13.27 -15.37
CA GLU A 74 -3.39 12.19 -15.17
C GLU A 74 -3.07 11.31 -13.96
N ILE A 75 -4.12 10.98 -13.23
CA ILE A 75 -4.10 10.13 -12.04
C ILE A 75 -4.96 8.90 -12.30
N LEU A 76 -4.38 7.71 -12.12
CA LEU A 76 -5.10 6.44 -12.06
C LEU A 76 -5.58 6.20 -10.63
N TYR A 77 -6.87 5.92 -10.42
CA TYR A 77 -7.41 5.62 -9.10
C TYR A 77 -8.56 4.61 -9.17
N ARG A 78 -8.82 3.92 -8.05
CA ARG A 78 -9.94 2.99 -7.90
C ARG A 78 -11.08 3.66 -7.14
N MET A 79 -12.28 3.62 -7.69
CA MET A 79 -13.47 4.17 -7.04
C MET A 79 -13.95 3.23 -5.94
N GLY A 80 -14.24 3.75 -4.75
CA GLY A 80 -15.02 3.04 -3.72
C GLY A 80 -14.38 1.81 -3.08
N SER A 81 -13.07 1.57 -3.17
CA SER A 81 -12.47 0.54 -2.30
C SER A 81 -12.18 1.15 -0.94
N GLU A 82 -13.00 0.83 0.07
CA GLU A 82 -12.44 0.60 1.40
C GLU A 82 -11.26 -0.35 1.19
N ILE A 83 -10.05 0.12 1.48
CA ILE A 83 -8.89 -0.78 1.53
C ILE A 83 -9.17 -1.64 2.74
N GLU A 84 -9.83 -2.78 2.53
CA GLU A 84 -9.78 -3.87 3.48
C GLU A 84 -8.29 -4.19 3.63
N ASP A 85 -7.70 -3.72 4.73
CA ASP A 85 -6.41 -4.22 5.17
C ASP A 85 -6.57 -5.74 5.20
N ALA A 86 -5.80 -6.44 4.37
CA ALA A 86 -5.95 -7.88 4.06
C ALA A 86 -5.73 -8.82 5.27
N ASP A 87 -5.72 -8.28 6.49
CA ASP A 87 -5.59 -8.97 7.76
C ASP A 87 -6.94 -9.13 8.51
N ASP A 88 -8.08 -8.59 8.00
CA ASP A 88 -9.39 -8.70 8.69
C ASP A 88 -10.40 -9.55 7.89
N ASP A 89 -10.61 -10.79 8.34
CA ASP A 89 -11.55 -11.78 7.80
C ASP A 89 -12.98 -11.53 8.35
N ILE A 90 -13.54 -10.36 8.04
CA ILE A 90 -14.90 -9.99 8.48
C ILE A 90 -15.82 -9.88 7.26
N SER A 91 -16.63 -10.92 7.06
CA SER A 91 -17.70 -10.95 6.07
C SER A 91 -18.77 -9.90 6.40
N HIS A 92 -18.83 -8.80 5.64
CA HIS A 92 -19.96 -7.89 5.68
C HIS A 92 -21.13 -8.42 4.82
N GLU A 93 -22.27 -8.71 5.47
CA GLU A 93 -23.53 -8.99 4.78
C GLU A 93 -24.00 -7.74 4.01
N SER A 94 -24.01 -7.84 2.68
CA SER A 94 -24.46 -6.76 1.79
C SER A 94 -26.00 -6.60 1.83
N SER A 95 -26.46 -5.38 2.10
CA SER A 95 -27.87 -4.97 1.95
C SER A 95 -28.25 -4.85 0.46
N PRO A 96 -29.50 -5.18 0.06
CA PRO A 96 -29.85 -5.39 -1.35
C PRO A 96 -30.54 -4.16 -1.97
N GLU A 97 -29.81 -3.07 -2.21
CA GLU A 97 -30.25 -1.98 -3.10
C GLU A 97 -29.04 -1.40 -3.84
N VAL A 98 -28.61 -2.06 -4.92
CA VAL A 98 -27.48 -1.63 -5.76
C VAL A 98 -28.03 -0.72 -6.86
N GLU A 99 -28.02 0.59 -6.62
CA GLU A 99 -27.73 1.53 -7.70
C GLU A 99 -26.29 1.28 -8.16
N ASP A 100 -26.03 1.29 -9.47
CA ASP A 100 -24.70 1.09 -10.06
C ASP A 100 -23.74 2.20 -9.58
N SER A 101 -23.12 1.98 -8.42
CA SER A 101 -22.28 2.95 -7.70
C SER A 101 -20.93 3.18 -8.37
N GLY A 102 -20.58 2.37 -9.38
CA GLY A 102 -19.24 2.34 -9.97
C GLY A 102 -18.17 1.91 -8.98
N GLU A 103 -18.54 1.20 -7.92
CA GLU A 103 -17.63 0.74 -6.87
C GLU A 103 -16.68 -0.36 -7.38
N GLY A 104 -15.41 -0.20 -7.06
CA GLY A 104 -14.32 -1.05 -7.54
C GLY A 104 -13.81 -0.73 -8.94
N ASP A 105 -14.46 0.17 -9.69
CA ASP A 105 -14.03 0.59 -11.03
C ASP A 105 -12.72 1.38 -11.00
N ILE A 106 -11.93 1.25 -12.05
CA ILE A 106 -10.68 1.99 -12.23
C ILE A 106 -10.92 3.14 -13.20
N TYR A 107 -10.61 4.35 -12.75
CA TYR A 107 -10.71 5.57 -13.52
C TYR A 107 -9.35 6.20 -13.72
N VAL A 108 -9.24 6.95 -14.81
CA VAL A 108 -8.17 7.92 -15.01
C VAL A 108 -8.79 9.31 -14.96
N TYR A 109 -8.26 10.16 -14.09
CA TYR A 109 -8.66 11.55 -13.91
C TYR A 109 -7.60 12.48 -14.45
N ASP A 110 -7.98 13.36 -15.37
CA ASP A 110 -7.11 14.42 -15.88
C ASP A 110 -7.38 15.71 -15.09
N VAL A 111 -6.36 16.22 -14.42
CA VAL A 111 -6.47 17.36 -13.49
C VAL A 111 -6.63 18.70 -14.20
N GLU A 112 -6.18 18.82 -15.46
CA GLU A 112 -6.28 20.06 -16.23
C GLU A 112 -7.69 20.25 -16.79
N THR A 113 -8.21 19.20 -17.45
CA THR A 113 -9.55 19.18 -18.04
C THR A 113 -10.64 18.92 -17.00
N LYS A 114 -10.26 18.39 -15.84
CA LYS A 114 -11.17 17.96 -14.76
C LYS A 114 -12.15 16.88 -15.20
N THR A 115 -11.74 16.06 -16.16
CA THR A 115 -12.54 14.95 -16.68
C THR A 115 -12.02 13.63 -16.14
N ARG A 116 -12.92 12.68 -15.92
CA ARG A 116 -12.56 11.29 -15.64
C ARG A 116 -13.05 10.40 -16.77
N HIS A 117 -12.27 9.39 -17.11
CA HIS A 117 -12.70 8.31 -18.00
C HIS A 117 -12.55 6.97 -17.30
N LEU A 118 -13.55 6.10 -17.50
CA LEU A 118 -13.50 4.73 -17.02
C LEU A 118 -12.46 3.95 -17.83
N LEU A 119 -11.54 3.29 -17.13
CA LEU A 119 -10.52 2.44 -17.74
C LEU A 119 -10.97 0.97 -17.75
N VAL A 120 -11.38 0.45 -16.59
CA VAL A 120 -11.83 -0.95 -16.43
C VAL A 120 -12.88 -1.03 -15.34
N HIS A 121 -13.95 -1.80 -15.59
CA HIS A 121 -14.96 -2.10 -14.58
C HIS A 121 -14.43 -3.01 -13.47
N GLY A 122 -14.80 -2.76 -12.21
CA GLY A 122 -14.38 -3.54 -11.04
C GLY A 122 -14.84 -5.01 -11.08
N ASN A 123 -15.94 -5.27 -11.78
CA ASN A 123 -16.49 -6.62 -11.97
C ASN A 123 -16.02 -7.31 -13.26
N ALA A 124 -15.11 -6.70 -14.03
CA ALA A 124 -14.71 -7.19 -15.35
C ALA A 124 -14.09 -8.60 -15.36
N SER A 125 -13.49 -9.03 -14.24
CA SER A 125 -12.92 -10.37 -14.08
C SER A 125 -12.83 -10.79 -12.61
N PRO A 126 -12.64 -12.09 -12.31
CA PRO A 126 -12.35 -12.55 -10.94
C PRO A 126 -11.09 -11.89 -10.34
N ALA A 127 -10.05 -11.70 -11.15
CA ALA A 127 -8.83 -11.00 -10.74
C ALA A 127 -9.13 -9.56 -10.35
N MET A 128 -9.96 -8.85 -11.13
CA MET A 128 -10.34 -7.47 -10.80
C MET A 128 -11.18 -7.38 -9.52
N ARG A 129 -12.15 -8.28 -9.33
CA ARG A 129 -13.01 -8.27 -8.13
C ARG A 129 -12.21 -8.42 -6.83
N SER A 130 -11.15 -9.24 -6.85
CA SER A 130 -10.28 -9.52 -5.71
C SER A 130 -8.94 -8.78 -5.75
N SER A 131 -8.87 -7.71 -6.54
CA SER A 131 -7.62 -6.98 -6.76
C SER A 131 -7.30 -5.99 -5.65
N PHE A 132 -6.01 -5.87 -5.34
CA PHE A 132 -5.46 -4.90 -4.39
C PHE A 132 -4.41 -3.98 -5.01
N LEU A 133 -3.89 -4.32 -6.20
CA LEU A 133 -2.85 -3.56 -6.90
C LEU A 133 -3.23 -3.37 -8.37
N HIS A 134 -3.00 -2.15 -8.86
CA HIS A 134 -3.29 -1.72 -10.22
C HIS A 134 -2.15 -0.83 -10.72
N GLU A 135 -1.37 -1.30 -11.69
CA GLU A 135 -0.32 -0.51 -12.32
C GLU A 135 -0.55 -0.45 -13.83
N LEU A 136 -0.63 0.76 -14.39
CA LEU A 136 -0.72 0.95 -15.83
C LEU A 136 0.67 0.82 -16.47
N SER A 137 0.77 0.10 -17.60
CA SER A 137 2.03 0.03 -18.33
C SER A 137 2.44 1.41 -18.87
N PRO A 138 3.74 1.68 -19.06
CA PRO A 138 4.21 2.95 -19.62
C PRO A 138 3.60 3.29 -21.00
N ASP A 139 3.33 2.28 -21.83
CA ASP A 139 2.65 2.45 -23.11
C ASP A 139 1.11 2.59 -23.02
N ARG A 140 0.54 2.49 -21.82
CA ARG A 140 -0.90 2.58 -21.50
C ARG A 140 -1.77 1.51 -22.15
N LYS A 141 -1.18 0.44 -22.67
CA LYS A 141 -1.90 -0.62 -23.36
C LYS A 141 -2.32 -1.77 -22.44
N TYR A 142 -1.70 -1.86 -21.28
CA TYR A 142 -1.87 -2.97 -20.36
C TYR A 142 -2.03 -2.49 -18.93
N LEU A 143 -2.85 -3.21 -18.17
CA LEU A 143 -3.02 -3.02 -16.73
C LEU A 143 -2.50 -4.27 -16.01
N LEU A 144 -1.57 -4.08 -15.08
CA LEU A 144 -1.12 -5.11 -14.16
C LEU A 144 -2.04 -5.12 -12.95
N ILE A 145 -2.60 -6.29 -12.66
CA ILE A 145 -3.55 -6.51 -11.58
C ILE A 145 -2.94 -7.50 -10.60
N GLY A 146 -2.74 -7.07 -9.35
CA GLY A 146 -2.40 -7.97 -8.24
C GLY A 146 -3.66 -8.39 -7.49
N SER A 147 -3.79 -9.69 -7.24
CA SER A 147 -4.93 -10.31 -6.55
C SER A 147 -4.47 -11.47 -5.66
N ASN A 148 -5.33 -11.98 -4.77
CA ASN A 148 -5.01 -13.10 -3.87
C ASN A 148 -3.74 -12.82 -3.03
N TYR A 149 -3.74 -11.65 -2.38
CA TYR A 149 -2.66 -11.19 -1.53
C TYR A 149 -2.40 -12.15 -0.37
N ARG A 150 -1.13 -12.50 -0.14
CA ARG A 150 -0.70 -13.20 1.07
C ARG A 150 0.56 -12.56 1.61
N LYS A 151 0.43 -11.94 2.77
CA LYS A 151 1.53 -11.29 3.50
C LYS A 151 2.63 -12.29 3.86
N VAL A 152 3.89 -11.86 3.76
CA VAL A 152 5.06 -12.64 4.17
C VAL A 152 5.75 -11.96 5.35
N TYR A 153 6.33 -10.78 5.13
CA TYR A 153 6.90 -9.92 6.19
C TYR A 153 6.22 -8.54 6.18
N ARG A 154 6.90 -7.45 6.56
CA ARG A 154 6.29 -6.11 6.63
C ARG A 154 5.89 -5.55 5.28
N HIS A 155 6.73 -5.74 4.28
CA HIS A 155 6.56 -5.18 2.93
C HIS A 155 6.32 -6.27 1.89
N SER A 156 6.82 -7.48 2.11
CA SER A 156 6.70 -8.60 1.20
C SER A 156 5.38 -9.33 1.31
N PHE A 157 4.94 -9.80 0.15
CA PHE A 157 3.76 -10.60 -0.04
C PHE A 157 3.96 -11.45 -1.29
N ILE A 158 3.19 -12.52 -1.41
CA ILE A 158 3.04 -13.26 -2.66
C ILE A 158 1.63 -13.05 -3.17
N ALA A 159 1.46 -12.96 -4.49
CA ALA A 159 0.18 -12.67 -5.10
C ALA A 159 0.03 -13.30 -6.48
N HIS A 160 -1.21 -13.41 -6.95
CA HIS A 160 -1.49 -13.71 -8.35
C HIS A 160 -1.44 -12.39 -9.13
N TYR A 161 -0.54 -12.34 -10.12
CA TYR A 161 -0.42 -11.20 -11.01
C TYR A 161 -0.98 -11.52 -12.39
N THR A 162 -1.89 -10.66 -12.86
CA THR A 162 -2.55 -10.78 -14.16
C THR A 162 -2.31 -9.53 -14.98
N ILE A 163 -1.94 -9.69 -16.24
CA ILE A 163 -1.84 -8.60 -17.21
C ILE A 163 -3.13 -8.58 -18.03
N ARG A 164 -3.87 -7.47 -17.94
CA ARG A 164 -5.05 -7.19 -18.77
C ARG A 164 -4.69 -6.29 -19.94
N SER A 165 -5.09 -6.67 -21.15
CA SER A 165 -4.97 -5.82 -22.34
C SER A 165 -6.13 -4.85 -22.41
N LEU A 166 -5.85 -3.56 -22.62
CA LEU A 166 -6.87 -2.50 -22.71
C LEU A 166 -7.35 -2.29 -24.16
N GLU A 167 -6.55 -2.67 -25.15
CA GLU A 167 -6.90 -2.55 -26.58
C GLU A 167 -7.53 -3.83 -27.18
N ALA A 168 -7.59 -4.93 -26.44
CA ALA A 168 -7.94 -6.24 -27.02
C ALA A 168 -9.44 -6.36 -27.34
N THR A 169 -9.77 -6.37 -28.62
CA THR A 169 -11.12 -6.60 -29.15
C THR A 169 -11.43 -8.07 -29.42
N SER A 170 -10.41 -8.95 -29.44
CA SER A 170 -10.57 -10.40 -29.65
C SER A 170 -9.44 -11.19 -28.95
N GLY A 171 -9.72 -12.42 -28.53
CA GLY A 171 -8.80 -13.28 -27.77
C GLY A 171 -8.88 -13.10 -26.24
N PRO A 172 -8.04 -13.80 -25.45
CA PRO A 172 -8.03 -13.67 -24.00
C PRO A 172 -7.52 -12.29 -23.60
N GLN A 173 -8.38 -11.51 -22.92
CA GLN A 173 -8.06 -10.16 -22.44
C GLN A 173 -7.07 -10.15 -21.27
N GLU A 174 -6.91 -11.28 -20.58
CA GLU A 174 -6.09 -11.41 -19.38
C GLU A 174 -5.13 -12.60 -19.49
N ARG A 175 -3.90 -12.41 -18.99
CA ARG A 175 -2.86 -13.43 -18.96
C ARG A 175 -2.09 -13.38 -17.64
N PRO A 176 -1.73 -14.53 -17.04
CA PRO A 176 -0.88 -14.54 -15.86
C PRO A 176 0.52 -13.99 -16.18
N VAL A 177 1.14 -13.32 -15.22
CA VAL A 177 2.55 -12.87 -15.32
C VAL A 177 3.52 -14.03 -15.24
N GLY A 178 3.20 -15.02 -14.39
CA GLY A 178 4.04 -16.18 -14.10
C GLY A 178 4.33 -17.07 -15.32
N VAL A 179 5.12 -18.10 -15.09
CA VAL A 179 5.42 -19.13 -16.09
C VAL A 179 4.19 -20.01 -16.31
N ILE A 180 3.45 -20.29 -15.24
CA ILE A 180 2.17 -20.99 -15.22
C ILE A 180 1.10 -20.17 -14.49
N GLY A 181 -0.18 -20.51 -14.71
CA GLY A 181 -1.31 -19.73 -14.19
C GLY A 181 -1.47 -19.71 -12.66
N GLU A 182 -0.91 -20.69 -11.96
CA GLU A 182 -0.98 -20.82 -10.49
C GLU A 182 0.25 -20.22 -9.78
N ASP A 183 1.19 -19.64 -10.54
CA ASP A 183 2.38 -19.03 -9.96
C ASP A 183 2.02 -17.84 -9.08
N ARG A 184 2.79 -17.68 -8.00
CA ARG A 184 2.69 -16.57 -7.07
C ARG A 184 4.01 -15.80 -6.98
N PRO A 185 4.31 -14.94 -7.96
CA PRO A 185 5.48 -14.07 -7.90
C PRO A 185 5.56 -13.30 -6.57
N GLU A 186 6.77 -13.17 -6.01
CA GLU A 186 7.01 -12.38 -4.79
C GLU A 186 6.92 -10.87 -5.06
N VAL A 187 7.16 -10.46 -6.30
CA VAL A 187 7.01 -9.08 -6.77
C VAL A 187 6.87 -9.10 -8.29
N ALA A 188 6.04 -8.22 -8.84
CA ALA A 188 5.97 -7.93 -10.27
C ALA A 188 5.70 -6.44 -10.48
N THR A 189 6.41 -5.80 -11.41
CA THR A 189 6.18 -4.40 -11.76
C THR A 189 6.61 -4.11 -13.19
N TRP A 190 5.99 -3.12 -13.82
CA TRP A 190 6.39 -2.64 -15.13
C TRP A 190 7.81 -2.05 -15.10
N GLY A 191 8.53 -2.20 -16.20
CA GLY A 191 9.72 -1.40 -16.45
C GLY A 191 9.36 -0.08 -17.14
N SER A 192 10.37 0.72 -17.46
CA SER A 192 10.16 2.10 -17.95
C SER A 192 9.88 2.23 -19.45
N ARG A 193 9.93 1.12 -20.22
CA ARG A 193 9.83 1.13 -21.68
C ARG A 193 8.73 0.20 -22.19
N GLY A 194 7.79 0.74 -22.96
CA GLY A 194 6.70 -0.02 -23.56
C GLY A 194 5.85 -0.72 -22.49
N SER A 195 5.74 -2.04 -22.61
CA SER A 195 5.09 -2.93 -21.64
C SER A 195 6.07 -4.00 -21.13
N GLN A 196 7.35 -3.65 -21.03
CA GLN A 196 8.32 -4.55 -20.42
C GLN A 196 8.02 -4.71 -18.93
N LEU A 197 8.30 -5.89 -18.38
CA LEU A 197 7.95 -6.23 -17.00
C LEU A 197 9.04 -7.12 -16.40
N ALA A 198 9.34 -6.93 -15.11
CA ALA A 198 10.16 -7.86 -14.35
C ALA A 198 9.35 -8.38 -13.15
N PHE A 199 9.62 -9.63 -12.79
CA PHE A 199 9.02 -10.26 -11.63
C PHE A 199 9.99 -11.25 -11.00
N VAL A 200 9.85 -11.48 -9.70
CA VAL A 200 10.58 -12.52 -8.98
C VAL A 200 9.63 -13.69 -8.77
N LEU A 201 10.11 -14.91 -9.04
CA LEU A 201 9.39 -16.14 -8.77
C LEU A 201 10.35 -17.19 -8.21
N ASN A 202 10.04 -17.70 -7.02
CA ASN A 202 10.84 -18.71 -6.31
C ASN A 202 12.29 -18.26 -6.09
N GLY A 203 12.48 -16.98 -5.79
CA GLY A 203 13.79 -16.37 -5.58
C GLY A 203 14.60 -16.09 -6.86
N ASP A 204 14.05 -16.32 -8.05
CA ASP A 204 14.68 -15.96 -9.31
C ASP A 204 14.01 -14.81 -10.02
N LEU A 205 14.81 -13.99 -10.68
CA LEU A 205 14.37 -12.84 -11.43
C LEU A 205 14.04 -13.23 -12.87
N TYR A 206 12.86 -12.84 -13.33
CA TYR A 206 12.35 -13.04 -14.68
C TYR A 206 12.07 -11.70 -15.35
N TYR A 207 12.18 -11.68 -16.68
CA TYR A 207 11.97 -10.51 -17.50
C TYR A 207 11.09 -10.82 -18.72
N LYS A 208 10.15 -9.92 -19.01
CA LYS A 208 9.33 -9.92 -20.24
C LYS A 208 9.66 -8.66 -21.01
N ALA A 209 10.05 -8.80 -22.28
CA ALA A 209 10.32 -7.67 -23.16
C ALA A 209 9.05 -6.86 -23.50
N SER A 210 7.90 -7.54 -23.49
CA SER A 210 6.57 -6.95 -23.56
C SER A 210 5.56 -7.88 -22.85
N ALA A 211 4.45 -7.32 -22.37
CA ALA A 211 3.31 -8.04 -21.82
C ALA A 211 2.90 -9.30 -22.62
N ALA A 212 2.98 -9.24 -23.95
CA ALA A 212 2.60 -10.35 -24.83
C ALA A 212 3.70 -11.42 -25.01
N THR A 213 4.95 -11.12 -24.68
CA THR A 213 6.08 -12.04 -24.88
C THR A 213 6.22 -13.04 -23.73
N PRO A 214 6.68 -14.27 -23.99
CA PRO A 214 7.04 -15.21 -22.93
C PRO A 214 8.15 -14.63 -22.03
N PRO A 215 8.16 -14.95 -20.73
CA PRO A 215 9.21 -14.51 -19.82
C PRO A 215 10.54 -15.24 -20.09
N ILE A 216 11.64 -14.54 -19.86
CA ILE A 216 13.00 -15.06 -19.85
C ILE A 216 13.47 -15.08 -18.38
N ARG A 217 13.97 -16.22 -17.92
CA ARG A 217 14.59 -16.35 -16.61
C ARG A 217 15.98 -15.71 -16.65
N LEU A 218 16.20 -14.63 -15.89
CA LEU A 218 17.49 -13.94 -15.84
C LEU A 218 18.46 -14.62 -14.88
N THR A 219 17.98 -15.14 -13.75
CA THR A 219 18.81 -15.83 -12.75
C THR A 219 18.37 -17.28 -12.56
N ASP A 220 19.32 -18.16 -12.24
CA ASP A 220 19.07 -19.58 -11.98
C ASP A 220 19.60 -20.06 -10.62
N THR A 221 20.05 -19.14 -9.78
CA THR A 221 20.64 -19.40 -8.47
C THR A 221 19.63 -19.33 -7.33
N GLY A 222 18.41 -18.86 -7.60
CA GLY A 222 17.33 -18.71 -6.64
C GLY A 222 17.05 -19.99 -5.87
N ARG A 223 16.95 -19.86 -4.55
CA ARG A 223 16.63 -20.95 -3.63
C ARG A 223 15.71 -20.39 -2.54
N PRO A 224 14.41 -20.69 -2.57
CA PRO A 224 13.47 -20.20 -1.56
C PRO A 224 13.99 -20.45 -0.14
N GLY A 225 13.98 -19.41 0.70
CA GLY A 225 14.48 -19.49 2.09
C GLY A 225 16.01 -19.37 2.24
N LEU A 226 16.76 -19.11 1.16
CA LEU A 226 18.23 -19.14 1.19
C LEU A 226 18.93 -18.17 0.23
N ILE A 227 18.49 -18.09 -1.02
CA ILE A 227 19.07 -17.22 -2.04
C ILE A 227 17.95 -16.52 -2.79
N TYR A 228 18.00 -15.19 -2.81
CA TYR A 228 16.97 -14.34 -3.40
C TYR A 228 17.61 -13.40 -4.43
N ASN A 229 17.04 -13.34 -5.63
CA ASN A 229 17.49 -12.45 -6.70
C ASN A 229 16.38 -11.44 -7.04
N GLY A 230 16.65 -10.15 -6.85
CA GLY A 230 15.68 -9.08 -7.14
C GLY A 230 14.60 -8.85 -6.08
N ALA A 231 14.52 -9.71 -5.06
CA ALA A 231 13.76 -9.50 -3.84
C ALA A 231 14.71 -9.57 -2.63
N PRO A 232 14.53 -8.74 -1.59
CA PRO A 232 15.37 -8.79 -0.40
C PRO A 232 15.09 -10.02 0.46
N ASP A 233 16.09 -10.45 1.24
CA ASP A 233 15.86 -11.34 2.38
C ASP A 233 15.25 -10.55 3.56
N TRP A 234 14.97 -11.23 4.68
CA TRP A 234 14.29 -10.63 5.82
C TRP A 234 15.00 -9.38 6.36
N VAL A 235 16.33 -9.41 6.54
CA VAL A 235 17.02 -8.27 7.18
C VAL A 235 17.13 -7.08 6.22
N TYR A 236 17.31 -7.33 4.92
CA TYR A 236 17.34 -6.25 3.93
C TYR A 236 15.96 -5.63 3.73
N GLU A 237 14.89 -6.43 3.80
CA GLU A 237 13.53 -5.92 3.71
C GLU A 237 13.21 -4.99 4.90
N GLU A 238 13.47 -5.44 6.12
CA GLU A 238 13.02 -4.77 7.35
C GLU A 238 13.94 -3.64 7.79
N GLU A 239 15.26 -3.83 7.68
CA GLU A 239 16.25 -2.97 8.35
C GLU A 239 17.10 -2.13 7.38
N VAL A 240 17.11 -2.45 6.08
CA VAL A 240 17.95 -1.76 5.09
C VAL A 240 17.14 -1.01 4.04
N PHE A 241 16.25 -1.69 3.32
CA PHE A 241 15.52 -1.12 2.17
C PHE A 241 14.09 -0.68 2.48
N ALA A 242 13.44 -1.21 3.51
CA ALA A 242 12.02 -0.96 3.80
C ALA A 242 11.13 -1.19 2.55
N SER A 243 11.42 -2.25 1.80
CA SER A 243 10.77 -2.57 0.53
C SER A 243 10.87 -4.06 0.23
N ASN A 244 9.89 -4.61 -0.49
CA ASN A 244 9.91 -5.99 -0.99
C ASN A 244 10.59 -6.15 -2.35
N LYS A 245 11.12 -5.07 -2.93
CA LYS A 245 11.75 -5.05 -4.25
C LYS A 245 13.21 -4.64 -4.16
N ALA A 246 14.08 -5.42 -4.79
CA ALA A 246 15.51 -5.18 -4.87
C ALA A 246 16.01 -5.22 -6.33
N PHE A 247 15.21 -4.71 -7.26
CA PHE A 247 15.59 -4.45 -8.65
C PHE A 247 15.05 -3.09 -9.14
N TRP A 248 15.79 -2.48 -10.07
CA TRP A 248 15.58 -1.11 -10.52
C TRP A 248 15.84 -0.99 -12.01
N PHE A 249 14.81 -0.70 -12.80
CA PHE A 249 14.96 -0.40 -14.23
C PHE A 249 15.61 0.98 -14.41
N SER A 250 16.50 1.07 -15.39
CA SER A 250 16.98 2.37 -15.90
C SER A 250 15.81 3.18 -16.48
N PRO A 251 15.86 4.53 -16.47
CA PRO A 251 14.79 5.39 -16.99
C PRO A 251 14.34 5.07 -18.41
N LYS A 252 15.26 4.65 -19.31
CA LYS A 252 14.93 4.20 -20.67
C LYS A 252 14.59 2.72 -20.79
N GLY A 253 14.71 1.96 -19.70
CA GLY A 253 14.41 0.54 -19.68
C GLY A 253 15.42 -0.36 -20.39
N ASN A 254 16.58 0.16 -20.80
CA ASN A 254 17.62 -0.61 -21.50
C ASN A 254 18.43 -1.49 -20.55
N PHE A 255 18.51 -1.09 -19.28
CA PHE A 255 19.22 -1.79 -18.22
C PHE A 255 18.31 -2.06 -17.02
N LEU A 256 18.65 -3.09 -16.25
CA LEU A 256 18.05 -3.44 -14.97
C LEU A 256 19.16 -3.75 -13.97
N ALA A 257 19.23 -2.95 -12.89
CA ALA A 257 20.06 -3.29 -11.74
C ALA A 257 19.26 -4.21 -10.81
N PHE A 258 19.89 -5.21 -10.19
CA PHE A 258 19.26 -6.04 -9.17
C PHE A 258 20.27 -6.51 -8.13
N ALA A 259 19.82 -6.67 -6.89
CA ALA A 259 20.61 -7.26 -5.83
C ALA A 259 20.30 -8.76 -5.67
N SER A 260 21.31 -9.53 -5.28
CA SER A 260 21.20 -10.93 -4.88
C SER A 260 21.63 -11.06 -3.42
N PHE A 261 20.87 -11.80 -2.63
CA PHE A 261 21.09 -12.02 -1.20
C PHE A 261 21.32 -13.49 -0.95
N ASN A 262 22.44 -13.81 -0.29
CA ASN A 262 22.82 -15.18 0.03
C ASN A 262 22.87 -15.39 1.55
N ASP A 263 21.89 -16.11 2.06
CA ASP A 263 21.71 -16.43 3.48
C ASP A 263 22.36 -17.75 3.91
N THR A 264 23.17 -18.39 3.07
CA THR A 264 23.77 -19.69 3.38
C THR A 264 24.54 -19.73 4.71
N SER A 265 25.17 -18.62 5.08
CA SER A 265 25.93 -18.48 6.33
C SER A 265 25.11 -17.86 7.47
N VAL A 266 23.87 -17.46 7.21
CA VAL A 266 22.98 -16.80 8.17
C VAL A 266 22.26 -17.85 9.00
N ARG A 267 22.26 -17.66 10.32
CA ARG A 267 21.55 -18.56 11.23
C ARG A 267 20.04 -18.38 11.10
N SER A 268 19.30 -19.45 11.35
CA SER A 268 17.84 -19.40 11.34
C SER A 268 17.26 -19.30 12.75
N VAL A 269 16.13 -18.62 12.86
CA VAL A 269 15.20 -18.74 13.98
C VAL A 269 14.05 -19.65 13.57
N ASP A 270 13.55 -20.43 14.51
CA ASP A 270 12.40 -21.30 14.34
C ASP A 270 11.21 -20.71 15.11
N ILE A 271 10.13 -20.43 14.39
CA ILE A 271 8.92 -19.83 14.93
C ILE A 271 7.79 -20.87 14.84
N PRO A 272 7.25 -21.34 15.98
CA PRO A 272 6.16 -22.31 15.97
C PRO A 272 4.88 -21.69 15.42
N TYR A 273 4.18 -22.44 14.57
CA TYR A 273 2.89 -22.07 13.98
C TYR A 273 1.84 -23.11 14.36
N TYR A 274 0.88 -22.69 15.17
CA TYR A 274 -0.18 -23.56 15.70
C TYR A 274 -1.40 -23.65 14.78
N GLY A 275 -1.52 -22.74 13.81
CA GLY A 275 -2.66 -22.67 12.91
C GLY A 275 -3.98 -22.26 13.58
N PRO A 276 -5.06 -22.18 12.78
CA PRO A 276 -6.39 -21.87 13.31
C PRO A 276 -6.92 -23.02 14.18
N PRO A 277 -7.64 -22.72 15.27
CA PRO A 277 -8.17 -23.74 16.18
C PRO A 277 -9.19 -24.63 15.47
N GLY A 278 -9.08 -25.94 15.69
CA GLY A 278 -10.04 -26.93 15.15
C GLY A 278 -9.83 -27.30 13.68
N HIS A 279 -8.80 -26.79 13.00
CA HIS A 279 -8.53 -27.14 11.61
C HIS A 279 -7.73 -28.45 11.49
N PRO A 280 -8.21 -29.47 10.75
CA PRO A 280 -7.56 -30.78 10.67
C PRO A 280 -6.11 -30.73 10.17
N GLU A 281 -5.79 -29.80 9.27
CA GLU A 281 -4.44 -29.65 8.69
C GLU A 281 -3.41 -29.11 9.69
N THR A 282 -3.84 -28.53 10.81
CA THR A 282 -2.97 -27.93 11.84
C THR A 282 -3.08 -28.67 13.18
N GLN A 283 -3.48 -29.94 13.14
CA GLN A 283 -3.51 -30.82 14.33
C GLN A 283 -2.14 -30.97 15.00
N TYR A 284 -1.06 -30.85 14.22
CA TYR A 284 0.31 -30.82 14.71
C TYR A 284 0.93 -29.45 14.37
N PRO A 285 1.60 -28.78 15.32
CA PRO A 285 2.23 -27.49 15.04
C PRO A 285 3.25 -27.60 13.91
N ALA A 286 3.21 -26.64 13.00
CA ALA A 286 4.24 -26.45 11.99
C ALA A 286 5.31 -25.49 12.50
N HIS A 287 6.37 -25.34 11.74
CA HIS A 287 7.51 -24.48 12.05
C HIS A 287 7.78 -23.56 10.86
N HIS A 288 7.81 -22.25 11.13
CA HIS A 288 8.28 -21.25 10.17
C HIS A 288 9.74 -20.94 10.47
N ILE A 289 10.62 -21.34 9.54
CA ILE A 289 12.05 -21.11 9.64
C ILE A 289 12.39 -19.82 8.91
N VAL A 290 13.01 -18.87 9.61
CA VAL A 290 13.43 -17.57 9.06
C VAL A 290 14.93 -17.40 9.23
N ARG A 291 15.65 -17.03 8.16
CA ARG A 291 17.06 -16.62 8.24
C ARG A 291 17.12 -15.25 8.90
N TYR A 292 17.74 -15.19 10.07
CA TYR A 292 17.68 -14.03 10.95
C TYR A 292 19.06 -13.79 11.59
N PRO A 293 19.84 -12.80 11.10
CA PRO A 293 21.15 -12.50 11.65
C PRO A 293 21.01 -11.72 12.96
N LYS A 294 21.16 -12.41 14.10
CA LYS A 294 21.27 -11.75 15.40
C LYS A 294 22.58 -10.96 15.51
N CYS A 295 22.60 -10.01 16.45
CA CYS A 295 23.79 -9.20 16.78
C CYS A 295 25.06 -10.08 16.86
N GLY A 296 26.11 -9.71 16.11
CA GLY A 296 27.39 -10.40 16.09
C GLY A 296 27.46 -11.70 15.28
N THR A 297 26.37 -12.16 14.66
CA THR A 297 26.36 -13.35 13.76
C THR A 297 26.55 -12.96 12.29
N ASN A 298 26.78 -13.90 11.39
CA ASN A 298 27.02 -13.57 9.97
C ASN A 298 25.78 -12.92 9.34
N ASN A 299 25.99 -11.86 8.57
CA ASN A 299 24.97 -11.24 7.73
C ASN A 299 24.82 -11.97 6.38
N PRO A 300 23.70 -11.77 5.67
CA PRO A 300 23.60 -12.12 4.25
C PRO A 300 24.76 -11.53 3.45
N VAL A 301 25.28 -12.30 2.51
CA VAL A 301 26.21 -11.78 1.50
C VAL A 301 25.37 -11.17 0.38
N VAL A 302 25.46 -9.85 0.22
CA VAL A 302 24.79 -9.12 -0.86
C VAL A 302 25.70 -8.99 -2.09
N SER A 303 25.12 -8.99 -3.28
CA SER A 303 25.82 -8.72 -4.55
C SER A 303 24.93 -7.90 -5.46
N LEU A 304 25.49 -6.90 -6.13
CA LEU A 304 24.76 -6.04 -7.07
C LEU A 304 25.11 -6.44 -8.50
N TYR A 305 24.12 -6.48 -9.38
CA TYR A 305 24.28 -6.84 -10.78
C TYR A 305 23.60 -5.82 -11.70
N ILE A 306 24.07 -5.71 -12.93
CA ILE A 306 23.40 -4.98 -14.02
C ILE A 306 23.16 -5.94 -15.18
N ALA A 307 21.90 -6.10 -15.58
CA ALA A 307 21.48 -6.73 -16.83
C ALA A 307 21.33 -5.70 -17.95
N ASP A 308 21.77 -6.07 -19.16
CA ASP A 308 21.65 -5.27 -20.38
C ASP A 308 20.66 -5.92 -21.35
N PHE A 309 19.61 -5.20 -21.73
CA PHE A 309 18.54 -5.66 -22.61
C PHE A 309 18.66 -5.14 -24.05
N ARG A 310 19.81 -4.55 -24.41
CA ARG A 310 20.09 -4.16 -25.81
C ARG A 310 20.48 -5.37 -26.66
N ASP A 311 21.02 -6.41 -26.03
CA ASP A 311 21.33 -7.69 -26.66
C ASP A 311 20.11 -8.61 -26.71
N ILE A 312 20.07 -9.52 -27.71
CA ILE A 312 18.99 -10.52 -27.88
C ILE A 312 18.91 -11.47 -26.67
N ILE A 313 20.07 -11.85 -26.13
CA ILE A 313 20.18 -12.67 -24.92
C ILE A 313 20.71 -11.76 -23.82
N PRO A 314 19.87 -11.37 -22.85
CA PRO A 314 20.31 -10.49 -21.77
C PRO A 314 21.46 -11.13 -21.00
N LYS A 315 22.55 -10.39 -20.88
CA LYS A 315 23.68 -10.75 -20.01
C LYS A 315 23.67 -9.82 -18.82
N TYR A 316 23.94 -10.36 -17.64
CA TYR A 316 24.18 -9.57 -16.45
C TYR A 316 25.62 -9.70 -15.97
N LEU A 317 26.14 -8.65 -15.35
CA LEU A 317 27.48 -8.60 -14.76
C LEU A 317 27.35 -8.14 -13.30
N GLN A 318 28.17 -8.72 -12.43
CA GLN A 318 28.31 -8.26 -11.05
C GLN A 318 29.08 -6.94 -11.01
N LEU A 319 28.52 -5.95 -10.30
CA LEU A 319 29.24 -4.78 -9.84
C LEU A 319 29.91 -5.14 -8.52
N LEU A 320 31.24 -5.07 -8.49
CA LEU A 320 31.99 -5.34 -7.28
C LEU A 320 31.84 -4.16 -6.31
N PRO A 321 31.65 -4.40 -5.01
CA PRO A 321 31.66 -3.32 -4.04
C PRO A 321 33.05 -2.64 -4.03
N PRO A 322 33.13 -1.37 -3.58
CA PRO A 322 34.37 -0.61 -3.57
C PRO A 322 35.51 -1.36 -2.87
N LEU A 323 36.55 -1.71 -3.63
CA LEU A 323 37.70 -2.46 -3.13
C LEU A 323 38.63 -1.60 -2.27
N ALA A 324 38.63 -0.28 -2.43
CA ALA A 324 39.24 0.74 -1.58
C ALA A 324 39.06 2.10 -2.26
N ALA A 325 38.82 3.17 -1.51
CA ALA A 325 38.90 4.53 -2.04
C ALA A 325 40.32 5.08 -1.76
N GLY A 326 41.23 4.81 -2.70
CA GLY A 326 42.64 5.20 -2.62
C GLY A 326 43.45 4.45 -1.56
N ASN A 327 44.70 4.88 -1.34
CA ASN A 327 45.63 4.27 -0.36
C ASN A 327 45.22 4.47 1.12
N PHE A 328 44.10 5.13 1.40
CA PHE A 328 43.73 5.56 2.75
C PHE A 328 42.77 4.60 3.46
N PHE A 329 42.02 3.77 2.74
CA PHE A 329 40.99 2.90 3.32
C PHE A 329 41.13 1.46 2.86
N LYS A 330 40.98 0.53 3.79
CA LYS A 330 40.90 -0.90 3.48
C LYS A 330 39.60 -1.22 2.72
N PRO A 331 39.56 -2.29 1.92
CA PRO A 331 38.31 -2.83 1.38
C PRO A 331 37.25 -2.97 2.46
N LEU A 332 35.99 -2.73 2.09
CA LEU A 332 34.85 -2.97 2.97
C LEU A 332 34.84 -4.44 3.41
N SER A 333 35.08 -4.68 4.69
CA SER A 333 34.80 -5.98 5.32
C SER A 333 33.30 -6.08 5.56
N GLU A 334 32.66 -7.10 4.98
CA GLU A 334 31.21 -7.34 5.07
C GLU A 334 30.38 -6.12 4.59
N PRO A 335 30.42 -5.80 3.28
CA PRO A 335 29.72 -4.65 2.73
C PRO A 335 28.20 -4.82 2.84
N VAL A 336 27.53 -3.72 3.19
CA VAL A 336 26.07 -3.60 3.21
C VAL A 336 25.65 -2.67 2.07
N LEU A 337 24.75 -3.12 1.20
CA LEU A 337 24.23 -2.30 0.11
C LEU A 337 23.08 -1.43 0.65
N ALA A 338 23.32 -0.15 0.91
CA ALA A 338 22.34 0.71 1.57
C ALA A 338 21.30 1.28 0.61
N THR A 339 21.70 1.66 -0.60
CA THR A 339 20.75 2.16 -1.62
C THR A 339 21.28 1.96 -3.03
N VAL A 340 20.36 1.87 -3.99
CA VAL A 340 20.62 1.80 -5.43
C VAL A 340 19.60 2.67 -6.15
N THR A 341 20.07 3.54 -7.03
CA THR A 341 19.19 4.41 -7.83
C THR A 341 19.83 4.78 -9.17
N TRP A 342 19.03 4.97 -10.20
CA TRP A 342 19.51 5.47 -11.48
C TRP A 342 19.51 7.00 -11.48
N LEU A 343 20.64 7.62 -11.78
CA LEU A 343 20.74 9.08 -11.92
C LEU A 343 20.29 9.54 -13.31
N ASN A 344 20.51 8.71 -14.31
CA ASN A 344 20.09 8.90 -15.69
C ASN A 344 19.96 7.52 -16.37
N GLU A 345 19.84 7.51 -17.69
CA GLU A 345 19.61 6.31 -18.50
C GLU A 345 20.74 5.27 -18.43
N GLU A 346 21.96 5.71 -18.11
CA GLU A 346 23.18 4.90 -18.20
C GLU A 346 24.00 4.90 -16.90
N SER A 347 23.70 5.80 -15.97
CA SER A 347 24.47 5.96 -14.72
C SER A 347 23.68 5.47 -13.52
N LEU A 348 24.22 4.44 -12.85
CA LEU A 348 23.68 3.86 -11.62
C LEU A 348 24.49 4.35 -10.42
N LEU A 349 23.81 4.86 -9.39
CA LEU A 349 24.40 5.19 -8.10
C LEU A 349 24.11 4.06 -7.11
N ALA A 350 25.16 3.57 -6.44
CA ALA A 350 25.06 2.59 -5.35
C ALA A 350 25.77 3.15 -4.12
N ILE A 351 25.15 3.02 -2.95
CA ILE A 351 25.80 3.37 -1.68
C ILE A 351 26.09 2.08 -0.92
N TRP A 352 27.36 1.87 -0.61
CA TRP A 352 27.84 0.76 0.19
C TRP A 352 28.28 1.25 1.56
N MET A 353 27.95 0.52 2.60
CA MET A 353 28.40 0.80 3.97
C MET A 353 29.23 -0.35 4.49
N ASN A 354 30.12 -0.06 5.44
CA ASN A 354 30.70 -1.12 6.26
C ASN A 354 29.66 -1.67 7.23
N ARG A 355 29.89 -2.88 7.75
CA ARG A 355 29.00 -3.51 8.73
C ARG A 355 28.76 -2.69 10.00
N VAL A 356 29.74 -1.90 10.44
CA VAL A 356 29.63 -1.01 11.61
C VAL A 356 28.75 0.22 11.30
N GLN A 357 28.46 0.46 10.02
CA GLN A 357 27.63 1.55 9.51
C GLN A 357 28.11 2.96 9.88
N ASN A 358 29.43 3.14 10.00
CA ASN A 358 30.05 4.45 10.24
C ASN A 358 30.84 4.99 9.03
N LEU A 359 30.95 4.20 7.97
CA LEU A 359 31.62 4.56 6.72
C LEU A 359 30.73 4.22 5.53
N ALA A 360 30.47 5.20 4.67
CA ALA A 360 29.70 5.03 3.44
C ALA A 360 30.53 5.37 2.21
N PHE A 361 30.39 4.57 1.16
CA PHE A 361 30.99 4.75 -0.15
C PHE A 361 29.89 4.97 -1.15
N ILE A 362 29.95 6.10 -1.84
CA ILE A 362 29.03 6.46 -2.92
C ILE A 362 29.73 6.12 -4.23
N GLU A 363 29.22 5.10 -4.90
CA GLU A 363 29.76 4.56 -6.14
C GLU A 363 28.85 4.95 -7.30
N LEU A 364 29.46 5.44 -8.38
CA LEU A 364 28.78 5.75 -9.62
C LEU A 364 29.26 4.80 -10.71
N CYS A 365 28.34 4.02 -11.25
CA CYS A 365 28.60 2.99 -12.26
C CYS A 365 28.03 3.40 -13.61
N HIS A 366 28.87 3.33 -14.65
CA HIS A 366 28.43 3.52 -16.04
C HIS A 366 28.00 2.16 -16.61
N ALA A 367 26.70 1.97 -16.81
CA ALA A 367 26.08 0.70 -17.18
C ALA A 367 26.53 0.15 -18.56
N PRO A 368 26.69 0.96 -19.63
CA PRO A 368 27.17 0.47 -20.92
C PRO A 368 28.56 -0.16 -20.84
N ASP A 369 29.50 0.50 -20.16
CA ASP A 369 30.87 0.02 -20.01
C ASP A 369 30.99 -1.02 -18.88
N LYS A 370 29.96 -1.12 -18.04
CA LYS A 370 29.92 -1.97 -16.85
C LYS A 370 31.10 -1.71 -15.93
N THR A 371 31.55 -0.46 -15.89
CA THR A 371 32.66 0.00 -15.06
C THR A 371 32.15 0.92 -13.97
N ALA A 372 32.63 0.69 -12.75
CA ALA A 372 32.48 1.64 -11.66
C ALA A 372 33.52 2.75 -11.82
N THR A 373 33.07 4.01 -11.74
CA THR A 373 33.98 5.16 -11.60
C THR A 373 34.43 5.29 -10.14
N ASN A 374 35.55 5.98 -9.89
CA ASN A 374 36.14 6.11 -8.55
C ASN A 374 35.08 6.49 -7.49
N ALA A 375 34.92 5.63 -6.48
CA ALA A 375 33.96 5.84 -5.40
C ALA A 375 34.34 7.07 -4.55
N THR A 376 33.35 7.91 -4.23
CA THR A 376 33.50 9.02 -3.30
C THR A 376 33.14 8.57 -1.90
N ILE A 377 33.90 8.98 -0.89
CA ILE A 377 33.68 8.57 0.51
C ILE A 377 32.86 9.63 1.24
N ALA A 378 31.81 9.19 1.94
CA ALA A 378 31.13 9.99 2.95
C ALA A 378 31.38 9.36 4.33
N MET A 379 32.09 10.08 5.19
CA MET A 379 32.27 9.68 6.59
C MET A 379 31.20 10.35 7.45
N CYS A 380 30.54 9.58 8.30
CA CYS A 380 29.79 10.16 9.40
C CYS A 380 30.75 10.25 10.59
N HIS A 381 31.11 11.47 10.99
CA HIS A 381 31.80 11.69 12.24
C HIS A 381 30.81 11.47 13.38
N THR A 382 31.05 10.47 14.22
CA THR A 382 30.54 10.45 15.60
C THR A 382 31.69 10.60 16.58
#